data_AF-A0A972NGA5-F1
#
_entry.id   AF-A0A972NGA5-F1
#
_cell.length_a   1.000
_cell.length_b   1.000
_cell.length_c   1.000
_cell.angle_alpha   90.00
_cell.angle_beta   90.00
_cell.angle_gamma   90.00
#
_symmetry.space_group_name_H-M   'P 1'
#
loop_
_entity.id
_entity.type
_entity.pdbx_description
1 polymer ?
#
loop_
_entity_poly.entity_id
_entity_poly.type
_entity_poly.pdbx_seq_one_letter_code
_entity_poly.pdbx_strand_id
1 'polypeptide(L)'
;MIEPELVKQALKSKKVRSEEAFGLEYLRFNDDFKDIPRGTAIFKDFVVWGYPHIGRIFVLETGLKEQFKAPFWVEEKVDGYNVRIFKYGDGYYALSRGGFICPFTTDRLPDLIDLKVLDENPELVICAEVAGPENPYIEESPPFVKEDVRLFVFDFMRKNEPGFLSHREKVELIERYGLPSVQILGRFTSSDEDIKKIKEILRRFDEEGREGVVFKEDSPENRRAKYITSYANLMDIKVNAKNMLQLPPEYYTNRILRIVLFMLEEGIERNQHLYEELGRAFIDGLFEAIEQYKKEHKVYRTFRCRFRKKENALALLELLSKTSKHIQVKQRRLEPENGYWRLEFDKIYLNMTGLLGHLLKGGLVYD
;
A
#
# COMPACT_ATOMS: atom_id res chain seq x y z
N MET A 1 9.55 24.61 4.76
CA MET A 1 10.74 24.16 4.00
C MET A 1 11.65 23.34 4.91
N ILE A 2 12.27 22.28 4.39
CA ILE A 2 13.21 21.45 5.17
C ILE A 2 14.56 22.18 5.27
N GLU A 3 15.13 22.26 6.46
CA GLU A 3 16.42 22.96 6.67
C GLU A 3 17.58 22.25 5.95
N PRO A 4 18.47 22.98 5.24
CA PRO A 4 19.60 22.39 4.52
C PRO A 4 20.55 21.56 5.40
N GLU A 5 20.81 22.00 6.63
CA GLU A 5 21.69 21.27 7.56
C GLU A 5 21.09 19.92 7.97
N LEU A 6 19.76 19.84 8.06
CA LEU A 6 19.05 18.59 8.34
C LEU A 6 19.22 17.60 7.18
N VAL A 7 19.10 18.07 5.93
CA VAL A 7 19.37 17.24 4.74
C VAL A 7 20.81 16.75 4.72
N LYS A 8 21.78 17.61 5.05
CA LYS A 8 23.20 17.24 5.14
C LYS A 8 23.46 16.18 6.21
N GLN A 9 22.82 16.29 7.37
CA GLN A 9 22.86 15.26 8.41
C GLN A 9 22.27 13.94 7.91
N ALA A 10 21.10 13.99 7.26
CA ALA A 10 20.41 12.81 6.75
C ALA A 10 21.20 12.09 5.64
N LEU A 11 21.91 12.84 4.79
CA LEU A 11 22.85 12.30 3.80
C LEU A 11 24.01 11.55 4.48
N LYS A 12 24.63 12.16 5.50
CA LYS A 12 25.73 11.53 6.27
C LYS A 12 25.27 10.24 6.95
N SER A 13 24.04 10.20 7.47
CA SER A 13 23.46 9.02 8.11
C SER A 13 22.82 8.02 7.13
N LYS A 14 22.97 8.21 5.81
CA LYS A 14 22.41 7.34 4.75
C LYS A 14 20.87 7.20 4.81
N LYS A 15 20.20 8.22 5.35
CA LYS A 15 18.73 8.35 5.46
C LYS A 15 18.12 9.09 4.26
N VAL A 16 18.96 9.67 3.42
CA VAL A 16 18.61 10.28 2.13
C VAL A 16 19.50 9.70 1.04
N ARG A 17 18.95 9.54 -0.16
CA ARG A 17 19.69 9.14 -1.37
C ARG A 17 19.34 10.06 -2.52
N SER A 18 20.32 10.36 -3.36
CA SER A 18 20.07 10.96 -4.67
C SER A 18 19.48 9.92 -5.61
N GLU A 19 18.49 10.32 -6.38
CA GLU A 19 17.82 9.50 -7.37
C GLU A 19 17.73 10.29 -8.68
N GLU A 20 17.73 9.57 -9.79
CA GLU A 20 17.49 10.11 -11.13
C GLU A 20 16.47 9.20 -11.82
N ALA A 21 15.37 9.77 -12.28
CA ALA A 21 14.35 9.05 -13.04
C ALA A 21 13.56 10.02 -13.91
N PHE A 22 13.19 9.62 -15.13
CA PHE A 22 12.43 10.47 -16.06
C PHE A 22 13.10 11.84 -16.34
N GLY A 23 14.44 11.89 -16.32
CA GLY A 23 15.20 13.14 -16.47
C GLY A 23 15.12 14.09 -15.27
N LEU A 24 14.58 13.63 -14.15
CA LEU A 24 14.47 14.40 -12.91
C LEU A 24 15.49 13.90 -11.90
N GLU A 25 16.33 14.81 -11.42
CA GLU A 25 17.19 14.60 -10.25
C GLU A 25 16.47 15.06 -8.99
N TYR A 26 16.50 14.22 -7.94
CA TYR A 26 15.88 14.55 -6.67
C TYR A 26 16.53 13.80 -5.51
N LEU A 27 16.34 14.31 -4.30
CA LEU A 27 16.73 13.63 -3.07
C LEU A 27 15.53 12.90 -2.48
N ARG A 28 15.73 11.66 -2.03
CA ARG A 28 14.68 10.80 -1.51
C ARG A 28 15.03 10.30 -0.11
N PHE A 29 14.13 10.53 0.85
CA PHE A 29 14.23 9.96 2.19
C PHE A 29 13.90 8.46 2.14
N ASN A 30 14.88 7.59 2.35
CA ASN A 30 14.69 6.13 2.29
C ASN A 30 14.16 5.54 3.61
N ASP A 31 14.28 6.28 4.71
CA ASP A 31 13.76 5.99 6.06
C ASP A 31 13.20 7.28 6.69
N ASP A 32 12.46 7.14 7.79
CA ASP A 32 12.10 8.28 8.64
C ASP A 32 13.37 8.92 9.24
N PHE A 33 13.37 10.25 9.33
CA PHE A 33 14.46 10.98 9.96
C PHE A 33 13.93 12.22 10.70
N LYS A 34 13.99 12.17 12.04
CA LYS A 34 13.31 13.13 12.91
C LYS A 34 11.82 13.19 12.52
N ASP A 35 11.27 14.37 12.28
CA ASP A 35 9.87 14.57 11.88
C ASP A 35 9.62 14.43 10.37
N ILE A 36 10.64 14.05 9.59
CA ILE A 36 10.51 13.88 8.13
C ILE A 36 10.16 12.42 7.83
N PRO A 37 8.95 12.16 7.30
CA PRO A 37 8.52 10.81 6.99
C PRO A 37 9.28 10.26 5.78
N ARG A 38 9.51 8.95 5.80
CA ARG A 38 10.03 8.15 4.69
C ARG A 38 9.23 8.44 3.42
N GLY A 39 9.95 8.50 2.30
CA GLY A 39 9.39 8.76 0.99
C GLY A 39 9.18 10.24 0.68
N THR A 40 9.57 11.15 1.57
CA THR A 40 9.73 12.57 1.23
C THR A 40 10.73 12.71 0.08
N ALA A 41 10.34 13.45 -0.95
CA ALA A 41 11.13 13.71 -2.15
C ALA A 41 11.38 15.22 -2.28
N ILE A 42 12.64 15.61 -2.39
CA ILE A 42 13.08 17.00 -2.56
C ILE A 42 13.54 17.15 -4.01
N PHE A 43 12.74 17.88 -4.79
CA PHE A 43 13.12 18.36 -6.10
C PHE A 43 13.78 19.74 -5.97
N LYS A 44 14.34 20.24 -7.08
CA LYS A 44 14.97 21.57 -7.11
C LYS A 44 14.02 22.68 -6.68
N ASP A 45 12.77 22.62 -7.13
CA ASP A 45 11.81 23.72 -7.00
C ASP A 45 10.80 23.52 -5.85
N PHE A 46 10.62 22.29 -5.36
CA PHE A 46 9.65 21.98 -4.32
C PHE A 46 9.93 20.64 -3.62
N VAL A 47 9.26 20.45 -2.49
CA VAL A 47 9.24 19.20 -1.73
C VAL A 47 7.88 18.53 -1.85
N VAL A 48 7.88 17.23 -2.12
CA VAL A 48 6.70 16.36 -1.97
C VAL A 48 6.90 15.53 -0.71
N TRP A 49 6.18 15.89 0.36
CA TRP A 49 6.27 15.22 1.65
C TRP A 49 5.84 13.75 1.58
N GLY A 50 6.54 12.88 2.31
CA GLY A 50 6.17 11.49 2.51
C GLY A 50 4.76 11.41 3.08
N TYR A 51 3.91 10.52 2.55
CA TYR A 51 2.61 10.30 3.19
C TYR A 51 2.88 9.72 4.59
N PRO A 52 2.29 10.27 5.67
CA PRO A 52 2.59 9.88 7.05
C PRO A 52 2.09 8.48 7.41
N HIS A 53 2.62 7.90 8.48
CA HIS A 53 2.09 6.65 9.01
C HIS A 53 0.70 6.85 9.61
N ILE A 54 -0.25 5.97 9.29
CA ILE A 54 -1.57 5.94 9.94
C ILE A 54 -1.54 4.89 11.04
N GLY A 55 -1.85 5.32 12.27
CA GLY A 55 -1.96 4.47 13.45
C GLY A 55 -3.07 3.43 13.30
N ARG A 56 -2.94 2.30 13.99
CA ARG A 56 -3.94 1.22 13.95
C ARG A 56 -4.58 1.08 15.32
N ILE A 57 -5.90 1.02 15.34
CA ILE A 57 -6.66 0.56 16.51
C ILE A 57 -6.97 -0.92 16.36
N PHE A 58 -6.86 -1.69 17.45
CA PHE A 58 -7.06 -3.14 17.44
C PHE A 58 -8.41 -3.55 18.02
N VAL A 59 -8.95 -2.74 18.92
CA VAL A 59 -10.31 -2.84 19.44
C VAL A 59 -11.06 -1.62 18.91
N LEU A 60 -12.13 -1.85 18.16
CA LEU A 60 -12.84 -0.82 17.42
C LEU A 60 -13.49 0.19 18.37
N GLU A 61 -14.33 -0.28 19.27
CA GLU A 61 -15.15 0.59 20.14
C GLU A 61 -14.28 1.46 21.06
N THR A 62 -13.39 0.83 21.83
CA THR A 62 -12.51 1.57 22.75
C THR A 62 -11.49 2.40 21.99
N GLY A 63 -11.00 1.92 20.86
CA GLY A 63 -10.09 2.65 19.98
C GLY A 63 -10.73 3.93 19.44
N LEU A 64 -11.98 3.88 18.98
CA LEU A 64 -12.68 5.08 18.48
C LEU A 64 -12.93 6.10 19.59
N LYS A 65 -13.41 5.66 20.76
CA LYS A 65 -13.66 6.52 21.93
C LYS A 65 -12.37 7.17 22.48
N GLU A 66 -11.26 6.45 22.44
CA GLU A 66 -9.98 6.94 22.92
C GLU A 66 -9.36 7.95 21.94
N GLN A 67 -9.33 7.60 20.65
CA GLN A 67 -8.57 8.36 19.67
C GLN A 67 -9.28 9.60 19.16
N PHE A 68 -10.61 9.60 19.03
CA PHE A 68 -11.35 10.69 18.40
C PHE A 68 -12.15 11.48 19.44
N LYS A 69 -11.92 12.80 19.48
CA LYS A 69 -12.65 13.72 20.37
C LYS A 69 -13.60 14.62 19.59
N ALA A 70 -13.43 14.71 18.28
CA ALA A 70 -14.37 15.30 17.34
C ALA A 70 -15.03 14.22 16.46
N PRO A 71 -16.11 14.55 15.73
CA PRO A 71 -16.63 13.66 14.70
C PRO A 71 -15.55 13.31 13.66
N PHE A 72 -15.72 12.19 12.98
CA PHE A 72 -14.76 11.68 12.01
C PHE A 72 -15.45 11.11 10.78
N TRP A 73 -14.78 11.20 9.65
CA TRP A 73 -15.17 10.57 8.41
C TRP A 73 -14.65 9.14 8.36
N VAL A 74 -15.49 8.24 7.85
CA VAL A 74 -15.14 6.84 7.63
C VAL A 74 -15.03 6.62 6.12
N GLU A 75 -13.86 6.18 5.67
CA GLU A 75 -13.60 5.85 4.28
C GLU A 75 -13.16 4.40 4.14
N GLU A 76 -13.51 3.77 3.01
CA GLU A 76 -12.96 2.48 2.65
C GLU A 76 -11.43 2.55 2.58
N LYS A 77 -10.78 1.55 3.20
CA LYS A 77 -9.38 1.27 2.97
C LYS A 77 -9.30 0.31 1.78
N VAL A 78 -8.91 0.84 0.62
CA VAL A 78 -8.66 0.02 -0.57
C VAL A 78 -7.30 -0.67 -0.41
N ASP A 79 -7.25 -1.97 -0.71
CA ASP A 79 -6.01 -2.74 -0.69
C ASP A 79 -5.29 -2.63 -2.04
N GLY A 80 -4.09 -2.07 -2.01
CA GLY A 80 -3.31 -1.74 -3.19
C GLY A 80 -1.98 -1.14 -2.79
N TYR A 81 -1.50 -0.17 -3.58
CA TYR A 81 -0.33 0.60 -3.19
C TYR A 81 -0.55 2.11 -3.29
N ASN A 82 -0.04 2.80 -2.26
CA ASN A 82 -0.05 4.24 -2.12
C ASN A 82 0.79 4.93 -3.20
N VAL A 83 0.18 5.94 -3.84
CA VAL A 83 0.81 6.82 -4.81
C VAL A 83 0.59 8.30 -4.46
N ARG A 84 1.58 9.14 -4.78
CA ARG A 84 1.50 10.61 -4.70
C ARG A 84 1.75 11.20 -6.08
N ILE A 85 0.76 11.88 -6.65
CA ILE A 85 0.78 12.38 -8.02
C ILE A 85 0.87 13.89 -8.02
N PHE A 86 1.79 14.44 -8.81
CA PHE A 86 2.06 15.87 -8.86
C PHE A 86 2.49 16.27 -10.27
N LYS A 87 2.32 17.56 -10.58
CA LYS A 87 2.79 18.18 -11.83
C LYS A 87 4.21 18.72 -11.65
N TYR A 88 5.08 18.57 -12.65
CA TYR A 88 6.38 19.24 -12.71
C TYR A 88 6.67 19.64 -14.17
N GLY A 89 6.74 20.94 -14.43
CA GLY A 89 6.78 21.47 -15.80
C GLY A 89 5.49 21.11 -16.52
N ASP A 90 5.62 20.56 -17.73
CA ASP A 90 4.49 20.06 -18.52
C ASP A 90 4.19 18.56 -18.27
N GLY A 91 4.92 17.92 -17.35
CA GLY A 91 4.79 16.50 -17.04
C GLY A 91 4.05 16.21 -15.74
N TYR A 92 3.53 14.99 -15.64
CA TYR A 92 2.93 14.43 -14.44
C TYR A 92 3.68 13.20 -13.98
N TYR A 93 3.87 13.07 -12.68
CA TYR A 93 4.70 12.02 -12.10
C TYR A 93 4.01 11.42 -10.87
N ALA A 94 4.19 10.12 -10.68
CA ALA A 94 3.65 9.39 -9.54
C ALA A 94 4.78 8.84 -8.66
N LEU A 95 4.85 9.27 -7.40
CA LEU A 95 5.74 8.69 -6.41
C LEU A 95 5.09 7.48 -5.74
N SER A 96 5.85 6.40 -5.60
CA SER A 96 5.53 5.33 -4.64
C SER A 96 5.59 5.84 -3.20
N ARG A 97 5.10 5.02 -2.26
CA ARG A 97 5.27 5.28 -0.82
C ARG A 97 6.74 5.48 -0.40
N GLY A 98 7.68 4.78 -1.04
CA GLY A 98 9.12 4.92 -0.77
C GLY A 98 9.77 6.17 -1.37
N GLY A 99 9.00 6.97 -2.12
CA GLY A 99 9.47 8.21 -2.76
C GLY A 99 10.10 8.02 -4.13
N PHE A 100 10.09 6.82 -4.70
CA PHE A 100 10.56 6.61 -6.09
C PHE A 100 9.51 7.09 -7.08
N ILE A 101 9.90 7.79 -8.14
CA ILE A 101 9.05 7.98 -9.32
C ILE A 101 8.78 6.59 -9.92
N CYS A 102 7.52 6.14 -9.84
CA CYS A 102 7.11 4.82 -10.28
C CYS A 102 6.94 4.80 -11.80
N PRO A 103 7.71 3.97 -12.54
CA PRO A 103 7.59 3.93 -13.99
C PRO A 103 6.23 3.43 -14.47
N PHE A 104 5.65 2.44 -13.77
CA PHE A 104 4.33 1.91 -14.07
C PHE A 104 3.22 2.94 -13.84
N THR A 105 3.12 3.50 -12.64
CA THR A 105 2.03 4.44 -12.35
C THR A 105 2.14 5.70 -13.21
N THR A 106 3.36 6.24 -13.38
CA THR A 106 3.59 7.45 -14.21
C THR A 106 3.18 7.23 -15.66
N ASP A 107 3.51 6.07 -16.23
CA ASP A 107 3.11 5.69 -17.59
C ASP A 107 1.59 5.57 -17.76
N ARG A 108 0.92 5.06 -16.72
CA ARG A 108 -0.52 4.76 -16.71
C ARG A 108 -1.40 5.92 -16.28
N LEU A 109 -0.85 7.04 -15.80
CA LEU A 109 -1.64 8.18 -15.32
C LEU A 109 -2.78 8.59 -16.27
N PRO A 110 -2.58 8.72 -17.59
CA PRO A 110 -3.65 9.17 -18.49
C PRO A 110 -4.81 8.17 -18.63
N ASP A 111 -4.60 6.91 -18.27
CA ASP A 111 -5.65 5.87 -18.28
C ASP A 111 -6.38 5.80 -16.92
N LEU A 112 -5.76 6.36 -15.87
CA LEU A 112 -6.20 6.19 -14.48
C LEU A 112 -6.95 7.38 -13.92
N ILE A 113 -6.64 8.60 -14.37
CA ILE A 113 -7.18 9.83 -13.80
C ILE A 113 -7.01 11.01 -14.77
N ASP A 114 -8.03 11.87 -14.86
CA ASP A 114 -7.90 13.19 -15.49
C ASP A 114 -7.15 14.14 -14.53
N LEU A 115 -6.01 14.67 -14.98
CA LEU A 115 -5.12 15.49 -14.18
C LEU A 115 -5.35 17.00 -14.35
N LYS A 116 -6.47 17.42 -14.96
CA LYS A 116 -6.86 18.83 -15.05
C LYS A 116 -6.84 19.56 -13.70
N VAL A 117 -7.13 18.85 -12.60
CA VAL A 117 -7.02 19.40 -11.24
C VAL A 117 -5.61 19.93 -10.93
N LEU A 118 -4.56 19.30 -11.46
CA LEU A 118 -3.16 19.73 -11.28
C LEU A 118 -2.74 20.79 -12.29
N ASP A 119 -3.44 20.92 -13.42
CA ASP A 119 -3.27 22.06 -14.32
C ASP A 119 -3.77 23.35 -13.67
N GLU A 120 -4.96 23.28 -13.08
CA GLU A 120 -5.61 24.43 -12.42
C GLU A 120 -5.04 24.70 -11.02
N ASN A 121 -4.47 23.68 -10.34
CA ASN A 121 -3.94 23.76 -8.98
C ASN A 121 -2.57 23.05 -8.90
N PRO A 122 -1.50 23.63 -9.51
CA PRO A 122 -0.20 22.97 -9.65
C PRO A 122 0.56 22.78 -8.33
N GLU A 123 0.11 23.39 -7.24
CA GLU A 123 0.64 23.20 -5.89
C GLU A 123 0.13 21.91 -5.22
N LEU A 124 -0.96 21.32 -5.72
CA LEU A 124 -1.54 20.12 -5.14
C LEU A 124 -0.71 18.86 -5.44
N VAL A 125 -0.83 17.91 -4.53
CA VAL A 125 -0.35 16.54 -4.67
C VAL A 125 -1.52 15.61 -4.37
N ILE A 126 -1.95 14.84 -5.36
CA ILE A 126 -3.03 13.86 -5.22
C ILE A 126 -2.46 12.64 -4.49
N CYS A 127 -3.09 12.22 -3.40
CA CYS A 127 -2.78 10.96 -2.72
C CYS A 127 -3.87 9.94 -3.04
N ALA A 128 -3.47 8.84 -3.65
CA ALA A 128 -4.39 7.82 -4.13
C ALA A 128 -3.84 6.41 -3.87
N GLU A 129 -4.74 5.44 -3.93
CA GLU A 129 -4.41 4.02 -3.95
C GLU A 129 -4.55 3.52 -5.38
N VAL A 130 -3.54 2.81 -5.90
CA VAL A 130 -3.68 2.07 -7.15
C VAL A 130 -3.85 0.60 -6.81
N ALA A 131 -4.91 0.00 -7.32
CA ALA A 131 -5.33 -1.35 -6.95
C ALA A 131 -5.93 -2.09 -8.15
N GLY A 132 -5.73 -3.40 -8.20
CA GLY A 132 -6.20 -4.26 -9.28
C GLY A 132 -5.31 -5.47 -9.50
N PRO A 133 -5.80 -6.51 -10.19
CA PRO A 133 -5.09 -7.79 -10.30
C PRO A 133 -3.85 -7.73 -11.22
N GLU A 134 -3.70 -6.69 -12.04
CA GLU A 134 -2.56 -6.54 -12.96
C GLU A 134 -1.64 -5.37 -12.55
N ASN A 135 -1.31 -5.28 -11.27
CA ASN A 135 -0.31 -4.34 -10.74
C ASN A 135 1.02 -5.05 -10.44
N PRO A 136 2.18 -4.34 -10.41
CA PRO A 136 3.48 -4.97 -10.22
C PRO A 136 3.93 -5.15 -8.75
N TYR A 137 3.13 -4.73 -7.77
CA TYR A 137 3.54 -4.61 -6.38
C TYR A 137 2.83 -5.61 -5.46
N ILE A 138 1.51 -5.66 -5.52
CA ILE A 138 0.62 -6.41 -4.64
C ILE A 138 -0.06 -7.52 -5.43
N GLU A 139 -0.13 -8.72 -4.85
CA GLU A 139 -0.80 -9.88 -5.47
C GLU A 139 -2.32 -9.81 -5.30
N GLU A 140 -2.75 -9.35 -4.13
CA GLU A 140 -4.15 -9.16 -3.80
C GLU A 140 -4.76 -8.03 -4.62
N SER A 141 -6.07 -8.11 -4.80
CA SER A 141 -6.84 -7.11 -5.51
C SER A 141 -8.19 -6.95 -4.84
N PRO A 142 -8.71 -5.71 -4.73
CA PRO A 142 -10.08 -5.50 -4.32
C PRO A 142 -11.03 -6.27 -5.25
N PRO A 143 -12.06 -6.92 -4.71
CA PRO A 143 -12.91 -7.83 -5.47
C PRO A 143 -13.70 -7.12 -6.58
N PHE A 144 -13.89 -5.81 -6.48
CA PHE A 144 -14.58 -4.99 -7.48
C PHE A 144 -13.70 -4.56 -8.66
N VAL A 145 -12.37 -4.76 -8.61
CA VAL A 145 -11.46 -4.54 -9.74
C VAL A 145 -11.15 -5.88 -10.39
N LYS A 146 -11.77 -6.17 -11.53
CA LYS A 146 -11.71 -7.50 -12.18
C LYS A 146 -10.54 -7.69 -13.14
N GLU A 147 -10.01 -6.61 -13.68
CA GLU A 147 -8.90 -6.59 -14.62
C GLU A 147 -8.11 -5.30 -14.48
N ASP A 148 -6.89 -5.29 -15.02
CA ASP A 148 -5.98 -4.14 -15.03
C ASP A 148 -5.79 -3.52 -13.62
N VAL A 149 -5.79 -2.19 -13.55
CA VAL A 149 -5.68 -1.41 -12.31
C VAL A 149 -6.65 -0.23 -12.37
N ARG A 150 -7.08 0.22 -11.20
CA ARG A 150 -7.81 1.47 -11.00
C ARG A 150 -7.11 2.31 -9.95
N LEU A 151 -7.41 3.61 -9.97
CA LEU A 151 -6.90 4.59 -9.02
C LEU A 151 -8.04 5.14 -8.17
N PHE A 152 -7.81 5.28 -6.87
CA PHE A 152 -8.80 5.78 -5.91
C PHE A 152 -8.18 6.87 -5.04
N VAL A 153 -8.54 8.13 -5.31
CA VAL A 153 -8.13 9.29 -4.51
C VAL A 153 -8.70 9.17 -3.11
N PHE A 154 -7.85 9.38 -2.10
CA PHE A 154 -8.29 9.43 -0.70
C PHE A 154 -7.82 10.69 0.03
N ASP A 155 -6.83 11.43 -0.48
CA ASP A 155 -6.38 12.71 0.12
C ASP A 155 -5.73 13.64 -0.90
N PHE A 156 -5.57 14.90 -0.51
CA PHE A 156 -4.69 15.86 -1.16
C PHE A 156 -3.70 16.43 -0.15
N MET A 157 -2.46 16.59 -0.59
CA MET A 157 -1.42 17.36 0.10
C MET A 157 -1.06 18.59 -0.73
N ARG A 158 -0.28 19.52 -0.15
CA ARG A 158 0.32 20.64 -0.88
C ARG A 158 1.83 20.45 -0.98
N LYS A 159 2.43 20.84 -2.09
CA LYS A 159 3.88 20.93 -2.22
C LYS A 159 4.43 21.84 -1.12
N ASN A 160 5.60 21.50 -0.60
CA ASN A 160 6.31 22.22 0.46
C ASN A 160 5.65 22.21 1.85
N GLU A 161 4.45 21.64 2.01
CA GLU A 161 3.70 21.63 3.26
C GLU A 161 3.43 20.19 3.72
N PRO A 162 3.69 19.86 5.01
CA PRO A 162 3.18 18.62 5.58
C PRO A 162 1.67 18.74 5.86
N GLY A 163 1.00 17.60 6.01
CA GLY A 163 -0.44 17.55 6.31
C GLY A 163 -1.31 17.38 5.08
N PHE A 164 -2.61 17.62 5.26
CA PHE A 164 -3.65 17.33 4.27
C PHE A 164 -4.63 18.49 4.17
N LEU A 165 -5.26 18.64 3.02
CA LEU A 165 -6.48 19.45 2.90
C LEU A 165 -7.57 18.90 3.85
N SER A 166 -8.50 19.77 4.25
CA SER A 166 -9.65 19.34 5.03
C SER A 166 -10.51 18.33 4.26
N HIS A 167 -11.28 17.52 4.97
CA HIS A 167 -12.15 16.54 4.32
C HIS A 167 -13.12 17.20 3.32
N ARG A 168 -13.64 18.38 3.69
CA ARG A 168 -14.55 19.15 2.84
C ARG A 168 -13.87 19.63 1.56
N GLU A 169 -12.71 20.26 1.64
CA GLU A 169 -11.95 20.68 0.45
C GLU A 169 -11.61 19.51 -0.47
N LYS A 170 -11.24 18.36 0.11
CA LYS A 170 -10.99 17.12 -0.64
C LYS A 170 -12.24 16.68 -1.42
N VAL A 171 -13.40 16.64 -0.77
CA VAL A 171 -14.67 16.24 -1.43
C VAL A 171 -15.05 17.23 -2.52
N GLU A 172 -14.95 18.53 -2.27
CA GLU A 172 -15.23 19.57 -3.27
C GLU A 172 -14.33 19.44 -4.51
N LEU A 173 -13.05 19.08 -4.34
CA LEU A 173 -12.14 18.80 -5.46
C LEU A 173 -12.52 17.52 -6.21
N ILE A 174 -12.83 16.43 -5.49
CA ILE A 174 -13.24 15.16 -6.09
C ILE A 174 -14.49 15.36 -6.95
N GLU A 175 -15.51 16.05 -6.43
CA GLU A 175 -16.76 16.31 -7.14
C GLU A 175 -16.55 17.24 -8.34
N ARG A 176 -15.81 18.34 -8.16
CA ARG A 176 -15.57 19.34 -9.22
C ARG A 176 -14.87 18.74 -10.44
N TYR A 177 -13.90 17.86 -10.24
CA TYR A 177 -13.11 17.26 -11.31
C TYR A 177 -13.52 15.83 -11.67
N GLY A 178 -14.56 15.28 -11.03
CA GLY A 178 -15.03 13.91 -11.27
C GLY A 178 -13.96 12.85 -11.02
N LEU A 179 -13.13 13.03 -9.98
CA LEU A 179 -12.01 12.15 -9.70
C LEU A 179 -12.49 10.80 -9.14
N PRO A 180 -11.89 9.67 -9.53
CA PRO A 180 -12.21 8.39 -8.89
C PRO A 180 -11.69 8.41 -7.45
N SER A 181 -12.55 8.16 -6.46
CA SER A 181 -12.21 8.21 -5.04
C SER A 181 -12.54 6.93 -4.31
N VAL A 182 -11.96 6.76 -3.13
CA VAL A 182 -12.39 5.73 -2.18
C VAL A 182 -13.85 5.96 -1.77
N GLN A 183 -14.55 4.90 -1.36
CA GLN A 183 -15.91 5.01 -0.87
C GLN A 183 -15.94 5.79 0.46
N ILE A 184 -16.70 6.89 0.48
CA ILE A 184 -17.00 7.64 1.72
C ILE A 184 -18.25 7.03 2.34
N LEU A 185 -18.10 6.44 3.51
CA LEU A 185 -19.18 5.73 4.22
C LEU A 185 -20.06 6.68 5.04
N GLY A 186 -19.50 7.83 5.41
CA GLY A 186 -20.23 8.89 6.12
C GLY A 186 -19.39 9.57 7.20
N ARG A 187 -20.05 10.48 7.91
CA ARG A 187 -19.50 11.20 9.06
C ARG A 187 -20.16 10.68 10.33
N PHE A 188 -19.34 10.26 11.28
CA PHE A 188 -19.75 9.55 12.49
C PHE A 188 -19.15 10.20 13.74
N THR A 189 -19.66 9.80 14.89
CA THR A 189 -19.13 10.12 16.22
C THR A 189 -18.70 8.85 16.95
N SER A 190 -18.04 8.99 18.10
CA SER A 190 -17.74 7.87 18.99
C SER A 190 -18.92 7.46 19.89
N SER A 191 -20.15 7.79 19.50
CA SER A 191 -21.36 7.38 20.22
C SER A 191 -21.67 5.90 19.98
N ASP A 192 -22.38 5.26 20.90
CA ASP A 192 -22.70 3.83 20.81
C ASP A 192 -23.56 3.49 19.58
N GLU A 193 -24.41 4.43 19.13
CA GLU A 193 -25.24 4.24 17.93
C GLU A 193 -24.38 4.20 16.66
N ASP A 194 -23.46 5.16 16.52
CA ASP A 194 -22.58 5.23 15.35
C ASP A 194 -21.58 4.07 15.34
N ILE A 195 -21.07 3.66 16.50
CA ILE A 195 -20.19 2.49 16.62
C ILE A 195 -20.90 1.22 16.13
N LYS A 196 -22.20 1.03 16.44
CA LYS A 196 -22.98 -0.10 15.92
C LYS A 196 -23.06 -0.07 14.39
N LYS A 197 -23.34 1.10 13.79
CA LYS A 197 -23.37 1.26 12.33
C LYS A 197 -22.01 0.95 11.69
N ILE A 198 -20.91 1.39 12.31
CA ILE A 198 -19.55 1.10 11.84
C ILE A 198 -19.25 -0.41 11.93
N LYS A 199 -19.66 -1.09 13.00
CA LYS A 199 -19.55 -2.56 13.12
C LYS A 199 -20.31 -3.28 12.01
N GLU A 200 -21.52 -2.85 11.69
CA GLU A 200 -22.31 -3.40 10.57
C GLU A 200 -21.61 -3.22 9.22
N ILE A 201 -21.03 -2.05 8.98
CA ILE A 201 -20.24 -1.79 7.77
C ILE A 201 -19.02 -2.73 7.70
N LEU A 202 -18.30 -2.89 8.81
CA LEU A 202 -17.12 -3.76 8.87
C LEU A 202 -17.46 -5.24 8.69
N ARG A 203 -18.58 -5.72 9.25
CA ARG A 203 -19.06 -7.09 9.00
C ARG A 203 -19.38 -7.32 7.52
N ARG A 204 -20.10 -6.40 6.89
CA ARG A 204 -20.34 -6.47 5.44
C ARG A 204 -19.04 -6.43 4.64
N PHE A 205 -18.09 -5.56 5.02
CA PHE A 205 -16.79 -5.48 4.35
C PHE A 205 -15.98 -6.77 4.49
N ASP A 206 -16.04 -7.43 5.65
CA ASP A 206 -15.41 -8.73 5.89
C ASP A 206 -16.00 -9.81 4.97
N GLU A 207 -17.33 -9.91 4.91
CA GLU A 207 -18.07 -10.84 4.03
C GLU A 207 -17.80 -10.58 2.54
N GLU A 208 -17.65 -9.31 2.15
CA GLU A 208 -17.33 -8.90 0.79
C GLU A 208 -15.85 -9.07 0.42
N GLY A 209 -14.97 -9.42 1.37
CA GLY A 209 -13.54 -9.56 1.15
C GLY A 209 -12.81 -8.22 0.96
N ARG A 210 -13.26 -7.16 1.64
CA ARG A 210 -12.63 -5.83 1.63
C ARG A 210 -11.68 -5.65 2.81
N GLU A 211 -10.70 -4.76 2.64
CA GLU A 211 -9.60 -4.61 3.60
C GLU A 211 -10.02 -4.02 4.95
N GLY A 212 -10.88 -3.00 4.93
CA GLY A 212 -11.31 -2.30 6.13
C GLY A 212 -11.56 -0.82 5.88
N VAL A 213 -11.27 0.00 6.88
CA VAL A 213 -11.59 1.44 6.87
C VAL A 213 -10.48 2.31 7.44
N VAL A 214 -10.48 3.58 7.00
CA VAL A 214 -9.68 4.66 7.58
C VAL A 214 -10.64 5.67 8.21
N PHE A 215 -10.40 5.99 9.48
CA PHE A 215 -11.06 7.04 10.23
C PHE A 215 -10.25 8.33 10.13
N LYS A 216 -10.91 9.43 9.78
CA LYS A 216 -10.28 10.76 9.59
C LYS A 216 -11.03 11.79 10.41
N GLU A 217 -10.41 12.30 11.46
CA GLU A 217 -11.05 13.28 12.34
C GLU A 217 -11.39 14.57 11.58
N ASP A 218 -12.60 15.06 11.78
CA ASP A 218 -13.11 16.30 11.21
C ASP A 218 -12.76 17.48 12.15
N SER A 219 -11.46 17.68 12.32
CA SER A 219 -10.86 18.70 13.18
C SER A 219 -9.57 19.24 12.53
N PRO A 220 -9.05 20.39 12.98
CA PRO A 220 -7.74 20.87 12.56
C PRO A 220 -6.59 19.90 12.85
N GLU A 221 -6.72 19.04 13.87
CA GLU A 221 -5.71 18.01 14.18
C GLU A 221 -5.68 16.89 13.13
N ASN A 222 -6.82 16.64 12.46
CA ASN A 222 -6.97 15.66 11.38
C ASN A 222 -6.36 14.29 11.75
N ARG A 223 -6.63 13.86 13.00
CA ARG A 223 -6.12 12.58 13.50
C ARG A 223 -6.66 11.44 12.65
N ARG A 224 -5.82 10.42 12.45
CA ARG A 224 -6.14 9.28 11.57
C ARG A 224 -5.88 7.95 12.26
N ALA A 225 -6.82 7.04 12.10
CA ALA A 225 -6.66 5.66 12.52
C ALA A 225 -7.18 4.73 11.41
N LYS A 226 -6.71 3.50 11.39
CA LYS A 226 -7.24 2.45 10.50
C LYS A 226 -7.62 1.21 11.30
N TYR A 227 -8.62 0.50 10.80
CA TYR A 227 -9.06 -0.79 11.29
C TYR A 227 -9.24 -1.74 10.10
N ILE A 228 -8.83 -2.99 10.28
CA ILE A 228 -8.70 -4.00 9.23
C ILE A 228 -9.63 -5.16 9.55
N THR A 229 -10.32 -5.69 8.55
CA THR A 229 -11.24 -6.82 8.68
C THR A 229 -10.52 -8.12 9.07
N SER A 230 -11.23 -9.11 9.61
CA SER A 230 -10.66 -10.44 9.90
C SER A 230 -10.18 -11.13 8.62
N TYR A 231 -10.99 -11.07 7.57
CA TYR A 231 -10.67 -11.55 6.22
C TYR A 231 -9.32 -11.06 5.75
N ALA A 232 -9.09 -9.74 5.77
CA ALA A 232 -7.85 -9.16 5.29
C ALA A 232 -6.65 -9.57 6.13
N ASN A 233 -6.81 -9.73 7.45
CA ASN A 233 -5.73 -10.24 8.30
C ASN A 233 -5.38 -11.71 8.00
N LEU A 234 -6.37 -12.55 7.69
CA LEU A 234 -6.17 -13.95 7.30
C LEU A 234 -5.52 -14.05 5.93
N MET A 235 -6.00 -13.28 4.96
CA MET A 235 -5.46 -13.29 3.60
C MET A 235 -4.03 -12.77 3.55
N ASP A 236 -3.72 -11.71 4.30
CA ASP A 236 -2.37 -11.20 4.52
C ASP A 236 -1.38 -12.29 4.99
N ILE A 237 -1.83 -13.17 5.91
CA ILE A 237 -1.01 -14.28 6.42
C ILE A 237 -0.79 -15.30 5.30
N LYS A 238 -1.87 -15.66 4.58
CA LYS A 238 -1.85 -16.64 3.51
C LYS A 238 -0.93 -16.23 2.36
N VAL A 239 -1.10 -15.03 1.81
CA VAL A 239 -0.34 -14.62 0.61
C VAL A 239 1.15 -14.42 0.90
N ASN A 240 1.48 -13.99 2.14
CA ASN A 240 2.86 -13.74 2.56
C ASN A 240 3.60 -14.99 3.04
N ALA A 241 2.99 -16.18 3.02
CA ALA A 241 3.66 -17.43 3.37
C ALA A 241 4.95 -17.65 2.56
N LYS A 242 4.94 -17.33 1.25
CA LYS A 242 6.13 -17.43 0.38
C LYS A 242 7.27 -16.48 0.74
N ASN A 243 6.96 -15.40 1.46
CA ASN A 243 7.90 -14.35 1.89
C ASN A 243 8.18 -14.40 3.40
N MET A 244 7.79 -15.47 4.10
CA MET A 244 7.83 -15.58 5.56
C MET A 244 9.20 -15.25 6.17
N LEU A 245 10.29 -15.60 5.50
CA LEU A 245 11.66 -15.39 5.98
C LEU A 245 12.16 -13.94 5.86
N GLN A 246 11.43 -13.09 5.14
CA GLN A 246 11.78 -11.67 4.95
C GLN A 246 10.87 -10.74 5.75
N LEU A 247 9.88 -11.28 6.45
CA LEU A 247 8.94 -10.48 7.24
C LEU A 247 9.57 -10.09 8.58
N PRO A 248 9.24 -8.90 9.11
CA PRO A 248 9.71 -8.49 10.43
C PRO A 248 9.15 -9.43 11.52
N PRO A 249 9.84 -9.56 12.67
CA PRO A 249 9.45 -10.47 13.75
C PRO A 249 7.99 -10.27 14.21
N GLU A 250 7.51 -9.03 14.21
CA GLU A 250 6.18 -8.69 14.70
C GLU A 250 5.09 -8.89 13.63
N TYR A 251 5.42 -9.30 12.40
CA TYR A 251 4.45 -9.42 11.30
C TYR A 251 3.27 -10.33 11.66
N TYR A 252 3.59 -11.54 12.17
CA TYR A 252 2.60 -12.56 12.52
C TYR A 252 1.96 -12.26 13.87
N THR A 253 2.75 -11.93 14.90
CA THR A 253 2.23 -11.57 16.22
C THR A 253 1.21 -10.44 16.12
N ASN A 254 1.47 -9.40 15.33
CA ASN A 254 0.53 -8.30 15.14
C ASN A 254 -0.77 -8.72 14.46
N ARG A 255 -0.74 -9.66 13.51
CA ARG A 255 -1.95 -10.12 12.81
C ARG A 255 -2.79 -11.07 13.64
N ILE A 256 -2.13 -11.98 14.35
CA ILE A 256 -2.78 -12.87 15.30
C ILE A 256 -3.46 -12.06 16.39
N LEU A 257 -2.79 -11.05 16.96
CA LEU A 257 -3.40 -10.17 17.98
C LEU A 257 -4.63 -9.42 17.46
N ARG A 258 -4.66 -8.99 16.19
CA ARG A 258 -5.86 -8.35 15.60
C ARG A 258 -7.04 -9.31 15.57
N ILE A 259 -6.82 -10.53 15.10
CA ILE A 259 -7.88 -11.56 15.03
C ILE A 259 -8.37 -11.90 16.44
N VAL A 260 -7.46 -12.11 17.39
CA VAL A 260 -7.83 -12.47 18.78
C VAL A 260 -8.59 -11.34 19.48
N LEU A 261 -8.17 -10.09 19.31
CA LEU A 261 -8.86 -8.94 19.91
C LEU A 261 -10.21 -8.66 19.25
N PHE A 262 -10.33 -8.89 17.94
CA PHE A 262 -11.62 -8.88 17.23
C PHE A 262 -12.57 -9.95 17.78
N MET A 263 -12.09 -11.19 17.95
CA MET A 263 -12.90 -12.27 18.54
C MET A 263 -13.40 -11.91 19.94
N LEU A 264 -12.52 -11.33 20.77
CA LEU A 264 -12.87 -10.88 22.11
C LEU A 264 -13.94 -9.76 22.06
N GLU A 265 -13.77 -8.78 21.17
CA GLU A 265 -14.67 -7.63 21.04
C GLU A 265 -16.07 -8.01 20.53
N GLU A 266 -16.15 -8.92 19.56
CA GLU A 266 -17.43 -9.39 19.02
C GLU A 266 -18.07 -10.51 19.87
N GLY A 267 -17.43 -10.90 20.98
CA GLY A 267 -17.90 -12.01 21.82
C GLY A 267 -17.95 -13.33 21.07
N ILE A 268 -17.11 -13.49 20.05
CA ILE A 268 -16.99 -14.72 19.29
C ILE A 268 -16.44 -15.76 20.25
N GLU A 269 -17.28 -16.75 20.57
CA GLU A 269 -16.83 -17.91 21.33
C GLU A 269 -15.63 -18.53 20.65
N ARG A 270 -14.87 -19.35 21.39
CA ARG A 270 -13.76 -20.12 20.83
C ARG A 270 -14.31 -21.16 19.83
N ASN A 271 -14.72 -20.70 18.67
CA ASN A 271 -15.43 -21.43 17.63
C ASN A 271 -14.44 -22.01 16.62
N GLN A 272 -14.76 -23.16 16.04
CA GLN A 272 -13.82 -23.89 15.18
C GLN A 272 -13.41 -23.11 13.92
N HIS A 273 -14.28 -22.24 13.39
CA HIS A 273 -14.09 -21.67 12.06
C HIS A 273 -12.88 -20.72 11.97
N LEU A 274 -12.76 -19.70 12.83
CA LEU A 274 -11.61 -18.78 12.78
C LEU A 274 -10.29 -19.45 13.16
N TYR A 275 -10.30 -20.45 14.04
CA TYR A 275 -9.11 -21.26 14.33
C TYR A 275 -8.67 -22.06 13.10
N GLU A 276 -9.62 -22.71 12.43
CA GLU A 276 -9.36 -23.46 11.19
C GLU A 276 -8.86 -22.53 10.09
N GLU A 277 -9.51 -21.39 9.88
CA GLU A 277 -9.11 -20.41 8.86
C GLU A 277 -7.72 -19.83 9.12
N LEU A 278 -7.41 -19.50 10.38
CA LEU A 278 -6.06 -19.07 10.75
C LEU A 278 -5.04 -20.18 10.48
N GLY A 279 -5.35 -21.42 10.85
CA GLY A 279 -4.52 -22.58 10.56
C GLY A 279 -4.29 -22.76 9.05
N ARG A 280 -5.36 -22.72 8.25
CA ARG A 280 -5.32 -22.79 6.79
C ARG A 280 -4.52 -21.66 6.17
N ALA A 281 -4.63 -20.42 6.68
CA ALA A 281 -3.86 -19.29 6.18
C ALA A 281 -2.35 -19.56 6.28
N PHE A 282 -1.86 -20.12 7.39
CA PHE A 282 -0.46 -20.52 7.51
C PHE A 282 -0.11 -21.75 6.69
N ILE A 283 -0.90 -22.81 6.82
CA ILE A 283 -0.57 -24.14 6.33
C ILE A 283 -0.71 -24.19 4.81
N ASP A 284 -1.83 -23.76 4.26
CA ASP A 284 -2.11 -23.88 2.82
C ASP A 284 -1.13 -23.02 2.01
N GLY A 285 -0.82 -21.80 2.47
CA GLY A 285 0.15 -20.93 1.81
C GLY A 285 1.58 -21.51 1.78
N LEU A 286 1.98 -22.24 2.82
CA LEU A 286 3.26 -22.96 2.85
C LEU A 286 3.23 -24.24 2.00
N PHE A 287 2.12 -24.98 2.00
CA PHE A 287 1.94 -26.13 1.11
C PHE A 287 2.05 -25.72 -0.35
N GLU A 288 1.38 -24.65 -0.77
CA GLU A 288 1.49 -24.09 -2.12
C GLU A 288 2.96 -23.76 -2.48
N ALA A 289 3.74 -23.22 -1.53
CA ALA A 289 5.15 -22.93 -1.73
C ALA A 289 6.00 -24.22 -1.90
N ILE A 290 5.73 -25.25 -1.09
CA ILE A 290 6.39 -26.56 -1.15
C ILE A 290 6.07 -27.26 -2.47
N GLU A 291 4.81 -27.25 -2.89
CA GLU A 291 4.37 -27.84 -4.16
C GLU A 291 5.02 -27.14 -5.35
N GLN A 292 5.03 -25.81 -5.35
CA GLN A 292 5.72 -25.01 -6.37
C GLN A 292 7.21 -25.35 -6.41
N TYR A 293 7.87 -25.46 -5.26
CA TYR A 293 9.27 -25.84 -5.18
C TYR A 293 9.53 -27.26 -5.69
N LYS A 294 8.71 -28.25 -5.35
CA LYS A 294 8.87 -29.63 -5.84
C LYS A 294 8.75 -29.72 -7.36
N LYS A 295 7.83 -28.95 -7.96
CA LYS A 295 7.56 -28.96 -9.40
C LYS A 295 8.57 -28.14 -10.20
N GLU A 296 8.95 -26.98 -9.71
CA GLU A 296 9.68 -25.96 -10.49
C GLU A 296 11.05 -25.60 -9.91
N HIS A 297 11.42 -26.22 -8.78
CA HIS A 297 12.67 -25.99 -8.04
C HIS A 297 12.90 -24.54 -7.61
N LYS A 298 11.82 -23.74 -7.55
CA LYS A 298 11.82 -22.32 -7.19
C LYS A 298 10.52 -21.93 -6.51
N VAL A 299 10.59 -21.03 -5.53
CA VAL A 299 9.41 -20.37 -4.94
C VAL A 299 9.33 -18.96 -5.49
N TYR A 300 8.22 -18.63 -6.15
CA TYR A 300 8.05 -17.33 -6.81
C TYR A 300 6.59 -16.92 -6.94
N ARG A 301 6.39 -15.64 -7.26
CA ARG A 301 5.09 -15.06 -7.64
C ARG A 301 5.21 -14.41 -9.02
N THR A 302 4.25 -14.68 -9.90
CA THR A 302 4.17 -14.05 -11.22
C THR A 302 3.30 -12.80 -11.14
N PHE A 303 3.80 -11.70 -11.65
CA PHE A 303 3.08 -10.44 -11.80
C PHE A 303 2.86 -10.16 -13.27
N ARG A 304 1.74 -9.49 -13.56
CA ARG A 304 1.31 -9.08 -14.90
C ARG A 304 0.93 -7.62 -14.82
N CYS A 305 1.32 -6.81 -15.79
CA CYS A 305 0.93 -5.41 -15.86
C CYS A 305 1.10 -4.87 -17.28
N ARG A 306 0.40 -3.78 -17.60
CA ARG A 306 0.39 -3.16 -18.93
C ARG A 306 1.03 -1.78 -18.89
N PHE A 307 1.73 -1.41 -19.96
CA PHE A 307 2.39 -0.12 -20.14
C PHE A 307 2.06 0.48 -21.50
N ARG A 308 1.94 1.79 -21.59
CA ARG A 308 1.86 2.51 -22.86
C ARG A 308 3.21 2.52 -23.56
N LYS A 309 4.31 2.61 -22.80
CA LYS A 309 5.69 2.60 -23.33
C LYS A 309 6.52 1.42 -22.83
N LYS A 310 7.23 0.78 -23.77
CA LYS A 310 8.16 -0.32 -23.47
C LYS A 310 9.29 0.08 -22.51
N GLU A 311 9.82 1.28 -22.67
CA GLU A 311 10.91 1.81 -21.83
C GLU A 311 10.52 1.87 -20.34
N ASN A 312 9.26 2.18 -20.05
CA ASN A 312 8.74 2.23 -18.68
C ASN A 312 8.61 0.83 -18.06
N ALA A 313 8.30 -0.19 -18.87
CA ALA A 313 8.30 -1.58 -18.42
C ALA A 313 9.71 -2.04 -18.01
N LEU A 314 10.73 -1.69 -18.81
CA LEU A 314 12.12 -2.00 -18.50
C LEU A 314 12.61 -1.24 -17.26
N ALA A 315 12.28 0.05 -17.16
CA ALA A 315 12.59 0.87 -15.99
C ALA A 315 11.95 0.32 -14.71
N LEU A 316 10.72 -0.24 -14.79
CA LEU A 316 10.11 -0.92 -13.65
C LEU A 316 10.94 -2.14 -13.20
N LEU A 317 11.35 -3.00 -14.13
CA LEU A 317 12.13 -4.20 -13.79
C LEU A 317 13.45 -3.83 -13.10
N GLU A 318 14.12 -2.79 -13.58
CA GLU A 318 15.34 -2.25 -12.97
C GLU A 318 15.07 -1.71 -11.56
N LEU A 319 14.01 -0.92 -11.39
CA LEU A 319 13.60 -0.39 -10.10
C LEU A 319 13.32 -1.51 -9.10
N LEU A 320 12.51 -2.51 -9.47
CA LEU A 320 12.17 -3.62 -8.60
C LEU A 320 13.43 -4.40 -8.18
N SER A 321 14.36 -4.62 -9.10
CA SER A 321 15.64 -5.30 -8.83
C SER A 321 16.52 -4.53 -7.83
N LYS A 322 16.51 -3.19 -7.87
CA LYS A 322 17.27 -2.35 -6.92
C LYS A 322 16.68 -2.35 -5.51
N THR A 323 15.38 -2.58 -5.36
CA THR A 323 14.69 -2.45 -4.06
C THR A 323 14.85 -3.66 -3.14
N SER A 324 15.07 -4.85 -3.68
CA SER A 324 15.02 -6.10 -2.90
C SER A 324 16.26 -6.97 -3.11
N LYS A 325 17.11 -7.11 -2.09
CA LYS A 325 18.33 -7.95 -2.19
C LYS A 325 18.05 -9.46 -2.20
N HIS A 326 16.97 -9.89 -1.56
CA HIS A 326 16.62 -11.32 -1.38
C HIS A 326 15.53 -11.80 -2.34
N ILE A 327 15.08 -10.91 -3.23
CA ILE A 327 14.07 -11.20 -4.25
C ILE A 327 14.73 -10.98 -5.61
N GLN A 328 14.81 -12.02 -6.41
CA GLN A 328 15.26 -11.90 -7.80
C GLN A 328 14.05 -11.62 -8.69
N VAL A 329 14.15 -10.56 -9.49
CA VAL A 329 13.12 -10.22 -10.50
C VAL A 329 13.54 -10.80 -11.83
N LYS A 330 12.68 -11.60 -12.47
CA LYS A 330 12.95 -12.22 -13.77
C LYS A 330 11.83 -11.94 -14.75
N GLN A 331 12.15 -11.27 -15.85
CA GLN A 331 11.20 -11.09 -16.95
C GLN A 331 10.85 -12.45 -17.58
N ARG A 332 9.54 -12.69 -17.76
CA ARG A 332 9.01 -13.83 -18.53
C ARG A 332 8.61 -13.40 -19.93
N ARG A 333 7.88 -12.28 -20.04
CA ARG A 333 7.28 -11.80 -21.29
C ARG A 333 7.28 -10.28 -21.31
N LEU A 334 7.56 -9.70 -22.48
CA LEU A 334 7.38 -8.27 -22.74
C LEU A 334 7.06 -8.08 -24.23
N GLU A 335 5.79 -7.87 -24.55
CA GLU A 335 5.35 -7.79 -25.95
C GLU A 335 4.19 -6.79 -26.13
N PRO A 336 3.92 -6.33 -27.36
CA PRO A 336 2.75 -5.50 -27.63
C PRO A 336 1.44 -6.31 -27.57
N GLU A 337 0.44 -5.79 -26.86
CA GLU A 337 -0.91 -6.35 -26.74
C GLU A 337 -1.94 -5.20 -26.62
N ASN A 338 -2.91 -5.13 -27.53
CA ASN A 338 -4.04 -4.17 -27.50
C ASN A 338 -3.63 -2.68 -27.29
N GLY A 339 -2.56 -2.22 -27.94
CA GLY A 339 -2.06 -0.84 -27.82
C GLY A 339 -1.20 -0.57 -26.58
N TYR A 340 -0.92 -1.60 -25.79
CA TYR A 340 -0.01 -1.58 -24.64
C TYR A 340 1.17 -2.53 -24.86
N TRP A 341 2.16 -2.46 -23.98
CA TRP A 341 3.18 -3.46 -23.74
C TRP A 341 2.79 -4.26 -22.50
N ARG A 342 2.51 -5.55 -22.67
CA ARG A 342 2.23 -6.46 -21.57
C ARG A 342 3.54 -7.01 -21.02
N LEU A 343 3.79 -6.73 -19.74
CA LEU A 343 4.92 -7.24 -19.00
C LEU A 343 4.44 -8.36 -18.06
N GLU A 344 5.09 -9.52 -18.15
CA GLU A 344 5.00 -10.58 -17.14
C GLU A 344 6.38 -10.85 -16.56
N PHE A 345 6.47 -10.94 -15.23
CA PHE A 345 7.71 -11.18 -14.53
C PHE A 345 7.50 -11.94 -13.23
N ASP A 346 8.53 -12.68 -12.80
CA ASP A 346 8.53 -13.40 -11.54
C ASP A 346 9.32 -12.62 -10.48
N LYS A 347 8.77 -12.56 -9.26
CA LYS A 347 9.53 -12.27 -8.04
C LYS A 347 9.88 -13.61 -7.37
N ILE A 348 11.15 -13.97 -7.39
CA ILE A 348 11.67 -15.24 -6.87
C ILE A 348 12.21 -15.01 -5.45
N TYR A 349 11.69 -15.74 -4.47
CA TYR A 349 12.06 -15.64 -3.06
C TYR A 349 13.25 -16.56 -2.78
N LEU A 350 14.47 -16.00 -2.81
CA LEU A 350 15.70 -16.79 -2.77
C LEU A 350 15.87 -17.54 -1.44
N ASN A 351 15.63 -16.87 -0.30
CA ASN A 351 15.79 -17.50 1.00
C ASN A 351 14.80 -18.66 1.19
N MET A 352 13.54 -18.49 0.77
CA MET A 352 12.53 -19.54 0.87
C MET A 352 12.85 -20.72 -0.05
N THR A 353 13.28 -20.43 -1.28
CA THR A 353 13.75 -21.45 -2.23
C THR A 353 14.91 -22.26 -1.66
N GLY A 354 15.90 -21.58 -1.05
CA GLY A 354 17.05 -22.22 -0.43
C GLY A 354 16.68 -23.06 0.79
N LEU A 355 15.84 -22.52 1.69
CA LEU A 355 15.41 -23.22 2.91
C LEU A 355 14.62 -24.49 2.56
N LEU A 356 13.61 -24.39 1.70
CA LEU A 356 12.84 -25.58 1.28
C LEU A 356 13.73 -26.60 0.59
N GLY A 357 14.69 -26.16 -0.22
CA GLY A 357 15.66 -27.05 -0.86
C GLY A 357 16.57 -27.79 0.10
N HIS A 358 16.94 -27.18 1.22
CA HIS A 358 17.71 -27.79 2.30
C HIS A 358 16.86 -28.79 3.09
N LEU A 359 15.70 -28.34 3.59
CA LEU A 359 14.82 -29.14 4.43
C LEU A 359 14.27 -30.39 3.71
N LEU A 360 13.82 -30.23 2.46
CA LEU A 360 13.23 -31.35 1.69
C LEU A 360 14.27 -32.41 1.28
N LYS A 361 15.57 -32.12 1.41
CA LYS A 361 16.67 -33.09 1.21
C LYS A 361 17.13 -33.74 2.52
N GLY A 362 16.46 -33.45 3.64
CA GLY A 362 16.85 -33.96 4.97
C GLY A 362 17.96 -33.17 5.65
N GLY A 363 18.15 -31.90 5.28
CA GLY A 363 19.13 -31.02 5.90
C GLY A 363 18.79 -30.67 7.36
N LEU A 364 19.82 -30.56 8.20
CA LEU A 364 19.69 -30.17 9.61
C LEU A 364 19.62 -28.64 9.76
N VAL A 365 18.78 -28.16 10.69
CA VAL A 365 18.72 -26.75 11.11
C VAL A 365 19.08 -26.70 12.60
N TYR A 366 19.95 -25.77 12.96
CA TYR A 366 20.35 -25.50 14.35
C TYR A 366 19.80 -24.14 14.72
N ASP A 367 18.94 -24.10 15.74
CA ASP A 367 18.26 -22.90 16.23
C ASP A 367 18.88 -22.38 17.53
#